data_AF-K1ZQQ6-F1
#
_entry.id   AF-K1ZQQ6-F1
#
_cell.length_a   1.000
_cell.length_b   1.000
_cell.length_c   1.000
_cell.angle_alpha   90.00
_cell.angle_beta   90.00
_cell.angle_gamma   90.00
#
_symmetry.space_group_name_H-M   'P 1'
#
loop_
_entity.id
_entity.type
_entity.pdbx_description
1 polymer ?
#
loop_
_entity_poly.entity_id
_entity_poly.type
_entity_poly.pdbx_seq_one_letter_code
_entity_poly.pdbx_strand_id
1 'polypeptide(L)'
;MKKQDGFTLIELVLVIALLGALAVSALPNIFSISLTSAQNNARDAVSSAVQTALSLYAASQISQGAAESYPADLDGEDDGIAADREHPLFDIILKGGVIKSWTKQDDNCYQYTGGAGTDEYQYDSTAPDPVGTFVYVSAGC
;
A
#
# COMPACT_ATOMS: atom_id res chain seq x y z
N MET A 1 37.29 -42.77 -32.84
CA MET A 1 36.18 -41.96 -33.36
C MET A 1 35.03 -42.07 -32.38
N LYS A 2 34.63 -40.98 -31.71
CA LYS A 2 33.47 -40.98 -30.80
C LYS A 2 32.21 -40.77 -31.63
N LYS A 3 31.24 -41.69 -31.55
CA LYS A 3 29.91 -41.50 -32.15
C LYS A 3 29.24 -40.31 -31.44
N GLN A 4 28.79 -39.34 -32.22
CA GLN A 4 27.88 -38.32 -31.74
C GLN A 4 26.48 -38.89 -31.89
N ASP A 5 25.88 -39.32 -30.78
CA ASP A 5 24.45 -39.66 -30.74
C ASP A 5 23.69 -38.33 -30.87
N GLY A 6 23.28 -38.03 -32.10
CA GLY A 6 22.51 -36.84 -32.42
C GLY A 6 21.09 -36.95 -31.86
N PHE A 7 20.56 -35.83 -31.39
CA PHE A 7 19.17 -35.71 -30.95
C PHE A 7 18.22 -36.03 -32.12
N THR A 8 17.19 -36.84 -31.88
CA THR A 8 16.24 -37.20 -32.94
C THR A 8 15.24 -36.05 -33.16
N LEU A 9 14.78 -35.85 -34.41
CA LEU A 9 13.79 -34.81 -34.70
C LEU A 9 12.49 -35.00 -33.89
N ILE A 10 12.09 -36.25 -33.66
CA ILE A 10 10.90 -36.57 -32.86
C ILE A 10 11.06 -36.16 -31.40
N GLU A 11 12.27 -36.27 -30.85
CA GLU A 11 12.56 -35.87 -29.48
C GLU A 11 12.45 -34.36 -29.32
N LEU A 12 12.89 -33.59 -30.33
CA LEU A 12 12.73 -32.14 -30.32
C LEU A 12 11.26 -31.72 -30.38
N VAL A 13 10.48 -32.37 -31.25
CA VAL A 13 9.03 -32.10 -31.37
C VAL A 13 8.29 -32.48 -30.08
N LEU A 14 8.64 -33.60 -29.45
CA LEU A 14 8.03 -34.02 -28.19
C LEU A 14 8.36 -33.03 -27.06
N VAL A 15 9.61 -32.57 -26.96
CA VAL A 15 10.03 -31.62 -25.92
C VAL A 15 9.27 -30.29 -26.05
N ILE A 16 9.17 -29.71 -27.24
CA ILE A 16 8.41 -28.46 -27.42
C ILE A 16 6.90 -28.65 -27.17
N ALA A 17 6.34 -29.80 -27.53
CA ALA A 17 4.94 -30.12 -27.26
C ALA A 17 4.67 -30.26 -25.75
N LEU A 18 5.56 -30.94 -25.02
CA LEU A 18 5.48 -31.08 -23.57
C LEU A 18 5.67 -29.75 -22.85
N LEU A 19 6.66 -28.94 -23.27
CA LEU A 19 6.86 -27.59 -22.72
C LEU A 19 5.66 -26.68 -23.01
N GLY A 20 5.03 -26.79 -24.18
CA GLY A 20 3.80 -26.07 -24.52
C GLY A 20 2.63 -26.43 -23.60
N ALA A 21 2.44 -27.73 -23.33
CA ALA A 21 1.38 -28.19 -22.42
C ALA A 21 1.61 -27.73 -20.96
N LEU A 22 2.85 -27.78 -20.48
CA LEU A 22 3.22 -27.31 -19.13
C LEU A 22 3.11 -25.78 -19.00
N ALA A 23 3.38 -25.03 -20.06
CA ALA A 23 3.25 -23.57 -20.05
C ALA A 23 1.78 -23.13 -19.94
N VAL A 24 0.87 -23.78 -20.68
CA VAL A 24 -0.56 -23.46 -20.65
C VAL A 24 -1.18 -23.70 -19.28
N SER A 25 -0.78 -24.76 -18.57
CA SER A 25 -1.30 -25.07 -17.23
C SER A 25 -0.77 -24.13 -16.13
N ALA A 26 0.41 -23.52 -16.31
CA ALA A 26 1.04 -22.65 -15.32
C ALA A 26 0.61 -21.16 -15.41
N LEU A 27 0.06 -20.72 -16.54
CA LEU A 27 -0.32 -19.33 -16.79
C LEU A 27 -1.52 -18.77 -15.98
N PRO A 28 -2.59 -19.52 -15.64
CA PRO A 28 -3.87 -18.88 -15.25
C PRO A 28 -3.83 -18.13 -13.91
N ASN A 29 -2.94 -18.47 -12.98
CA ASN A 29 -2.95 -17.93 -11.61
C ASN A 29 -1.96 -16.79 -11.35
N ILE A 30 -1.12 -16.40 -12.32
CA ILE A 30 -0.05 -15.41 -12.10
C ILE A 30 -0.62 -13.98 -11.99
N PHE A 31 -1.71 -13.67 -12.69
CA PHE A 31 -2.21 -12.29 -12.81
C PHE A 31 -3.18 -11.86 -11.70
N SER A 32 -3.99 -12.77 -11.14
CA SER A 32 -4.99 -12.41 -10.13
C SER A 32 -4.39 -12.19 -8.74
N ILE A 33 -3.37 -12.97 -8.36
CA ILE A 33 -2.70 -12.86 -7.06
C ILE A 33 -1.90 -11.55 -6.97
N SER A 34 -1.29 -11.13 -8.07
CA SER A 34 -0.38 -9.98 -8.06
C SER A 34 -1.10 -8.64 -7.82
N LEU A 35 -2.30 -8.44 -8.38
CA LEU A 35 -2.95 -7.14 -8.30
C LEU A 35 -3.53 -6.85 -6.90
N THR A 36 -4.35 -7.75 -6.36
CA THR A 36 -4.96 -7.55 -5.04
C THR A 36 -3.93 -7.55 -3.93
N SER A 37 -2.91 -8.41 -3.99
CA SER A 37 -1.80 -8.37 -3.03
C SER A 37 -0.98 -7.09 -3.14
N ALA A 38 -0.74 -6.56 -4.36
CA ALA A 38 -0.04 -5.29 -4.52
C ALA A 38 -0.82 -4.11 -3.91
N GLN A 39 -2.14 -4.09 -4.08
CA GLN A 39 -3.02 -3.06 -3.51
C GLN A 39 -2.99 -3.11 -1.97
N ASN A 40 -3.19 -4.29 -1.39
CA ASN A 40 -3.12 -4.48 0.06
C ASN A 40 -1.75 -4.07 0.63
N ASN A 41 -0.66 -4.46 -0.04
CA ASN A 41 0.69 -4.05 0.36
C ASN A 41 0.89 -2.53 0.28
N ALA A 42 0.31 -1.86 -0.73
CA ALA A 42 0.40 -0.41 -0.86
C ALA A 42 -0.35 0.31 0.27
N ARG A 43 -1.54 -0.17 0.65
CA ARG A 43 -2.27 0.33 1.82
C ARG A 43 -1.47 0.14 3.11
N ASP A 44 -0.93 -1.05 3.35
CA ASP A 44 -0.14 -1.34 4.55
C ASP A 44 1.12 -0.47 4.61
N ALA A 45 1.77 -0.25 3.46
CA ALA A 45 2.90 0.65 3.36
C ALA A 45 2.55 2.10 3.71
N VAL A 46 1.42 2.63 3.20
CA VAL A 46 0.99 4.00 3.52
C VAL A 46 0.61 4.13 4.99
N SER A 47 -0.24 3.24 5.53
CA SER A 47 -0.63 3.29 6.94
C SER A 47 0.56 3.20 7.89
N SER A 48 1.53 2.32 7.61
CA SER A 48 2.78 2.22 8.39
C SER A 48 3.66 3.46 8.24
N ALA A 49 3.73 4.06 7.05
CA ALA A 49 4.47 5.30 6.82
C ALA A 49 3.85 6.45 7.61
N VAL A 50 2.51 6.57 7.64
CA VAL A 50 1.78 7.56 8.43
C VAL A 50 2.11 7.42 9.92
N GLN A 51 1.99 6.21 10.47
CA GLN A 51 2.33 5.95 11.88
C GLN A 51 3.79 6.30 12.20
N THR A 52 4.73 5.93 11.32
CA THR A 52 6.15 6.25 11.48
C THR A 52 6.40 7.76 11.46
N ALA A 53 5.74 8.47 10.54
CA ALA A 53 5.85 9.91 10.43
C ALA A 53 5.26 10.65 11.63
N LEU A 54 4.18 10.13 12.22
CA LEU A 54 3.62 10.64 13.49
C LEU A 54 4.61 10.47 14.65
N SER A 55 5.24 9.31 14.79
CA SER A 55 6.30 9.12 15.80
C SER A 55 7.50 10.05 15.57
N LEU A 56 7.88 10.29 14.32
CA LEU A 56 8.96 11.23 13.99
C LEU A 56 8.57 12.68 14.30
N TYR A 57 7.33 13.07 14.00
CA TYR A 57 6.80 14.38 14.35
C TYR A 57 6.87 14.61 15.86
N ALA A 58 6.34 13.68 16.65
CA ALA A 58 6.39 13.74 18.12
C ALA A 58 7.83 13.83 18.66
N ALA A 59 8.74 12.99 18.13
CA ALA A 59 10.16 13.05 18.48
C ALA A 59 10.79 14.41 18.16
N SER A 60 10.41 15.04 17.04
CA SER A 60 10.89 16.36 16.67
C SER A 60 10.40 17.46 17.62
N GLN A 61 9.17 17.36 18.14
CA GLN A 61 8.63 18.32 19.11
C GLN A 61 9.39 18.27 20.43
N ILE A 62 9.62 17.06 20.94
CA ILE A 62 10.42 16.83 22.15
C ILE A 62 11.85 17.35 21.96
N SER A 63 12.47 17.10 20.79
CA SER A 63 13.83 17.56 20.49
C SER A 63 13.97 19.09 20.49
N GLN A 64 12.87 19.80 20.21
CA GLN A 64 12.80 21.26 20.23
C GLN A 64 12.42 21.82 21.62
N GLY A 65 12.29 20.97 22.63
CA GLY A 65 11.92 21.37 24.00
C GLY A 65 10.42 21.63 24.20
N ALA A 66 9.58 21.28 23.22
CA ALA A 66 8.13 21.29 23.37
C ALA A 66 7.64 20.00 24.04
N ALA A 67 6.40 20.02 24.53
CA ALA A 67 5.72 18.80 24.94
C ALA A 67 5.48 17.89 23.72
N GLU A 68 5.47 16.59 23.96
CA GLU A 68 5.04 15.62 22.95
C GLU A 68 3.66 16.01 22.41
N SER A 69 3.57 16.13 21.09
CA SER A 69 2.36 16.55 20.40
C SER A 69 2.37 15.98 18.99
N TYR A 70 1.17 15.83 18.44
CA TYR A 70 0.90 15.34 17.10
C TYR A 70 0.28 16.48 16.27
N PRO A 71 0.37 16.44 14.93
CA PRO A 71 -0.29 17.45 14.11
C PRO A 71 -1.82 17.39 14.31
N ALA A 72 -2.51 18.52 14.14
CA ALA A 72 -3.97 18.53 14.26
C ALA A 72 -4.61 17.73 13.12
N ASP A 73 -4.08 17.94 11.91
CA ASP A 73 -4.55 17.34 10.66
C ASP A 73 -3.39 16.62 9.96
N LEU A 74 -3.70 15.64 9.11
CA LEU A 74 -2.68 14.93 8.33
C LEU A 74 -2.48 15.52 6.93
N ASP A 75 -3.44 16.30 6.45
CA ASP A 75 -3.40 17.08 5.21
C ASP A 75 -4.28 18.32 5.32
N GLY A 76 -4.25 19.15 4.28
CA GLY A 76 -5.01 20.40 4.19
C GLY A 76 -6.26 20.34 3.31
N GLU A 77 -6.76 19.14 2.98
CA GLU A 77 -7.88 18.97 2.05
C GLU A 77 -9.25 18.99 2.75
N ASP A 78 -10.29 19.33 1.99
CA ASP A 78 -11.68 19.29 2.45
C ASP A 78 -12.22 17.83 2.50
N ASP A 79 -13.30 17.62 3.25
CA ASP A 79 -14.00 16.34 3.33
C ASP A 79 -14.54 15.88 1.97
N GLY A 80 -14.45 14.58 1.70
CA GLY A 80 -14.87 13.95 0.46
C GLY A 80 -13.85 14.04 -0.69
N ILE A 81 -12.69 14.66 -0.47
CA ILE A 81 -11.64 14.79 -1.48
C ILE A 81 -10.86 13.48 -1.60
N ALA A 82 -10.83 12.94 -2.83
CA ALA A 82 -10.00 11.81 -3.19
C ALA A 82 -8.58 12.29 -3.53
N ALA A 83 -7.58 11.55 -3.07
CA ALA A 83 -6.19 11.82 -3.34
C ALA A 83 -5.91 11.81 -4.85
N ASP A 84 -5.38 12.91 -5.36
CA ASP A 84 -4.87 13.06 -6.72
C ASP A 84 -3.58 13.90 -6.74
N ARG A 85 -3.17 14.38 -7.92
CA ARG A 85 -1.91 15.14 -8.04
C ARG A 85 -2.07 16.59 -7.55
N GLU A 86 -3.27 17.12 -7.64
CA GLU A 86 -3.65 18.46 -7.23
C GLU A 86 -3.99 18.50 -5.74
N HIS A 87 -4.51 17.39 -5.22
CA HIS A 87 -4.97 17.18 -3.84
C HIS A 87 -4.26 15.97 -3.18
N PRO A 88 -2.96 16.10 -2.82
CA PRO A 88 -2.25 15.02 -2.15
C PRO A 88 -2.71 14.91 -0.69
N LEU A 89 -3.05 13.69 -0.23
CA LEU A 89 -3.39 13.44 1.17
C LEU A 89 -2.14 13.06 1.99
N PHE A 90 -2.22 13.21 3.32
CA PHE A 90 -1.12 12.99 4.27
C PHE A 90 0.14 13.85 4.02
N ASP A 91 0.04 14.96 3.30
CA ASP A 91 1.19 15.75 2.83
C ASP A 91 1.88 16.55 3.96
N ILE A 92 1.20 16.80 5.07
CA ILE A 92 1.76 17.44 6.27
C ILE A 92 2.86 16.57 6.89
N ILE A 93 2.67 15.24 6.89
CA ILE A 93 3.57 14.28 7.55
C ILE A 93 4.39 13.45 6.57
N LEU A 94 3.90 13.23 5.34
CA LEU A 94 4.59 12.48 4.30
C LEU A 94 5.02 13.44 3.18
N LYS A 95 6.34 13.51 2.95
CA LYS A 95 6.88 14.35 1.88
C LYS A 95 6.33 13.94 0.51
N GLY A 96 5.47 14.78 -0.06
CA GLY A 96 4.82 14.55 -1.35
C GLY A 96 3.46 13.85 -1.28
N GLY A 97 2.99 13.51 -0.08
CA GLY A 97 1.69 12.89 0.17
C GLY A 97 1.44 11.59 -0.60
N VAL A 98 0.20 11.13 -0.54
CA VAL A 98 -0.34 10.09 -1.41
C VAL A 98 -1.31 10.71 -2.40
N ILE A 99 -1.31 10.19 -3.62
CA ILE A 99 -2.02 10.80 -4.76
C ILE A 99 -3.03 9.87 -5.41
N LYS A 100 -3.31 8.71 -4.80
CA LYS A 100 -4.24 7.70 -5.32
C LYS A 100 -4.79 6.83 -4.22
N SER A 101 -6.00 6.31 -4.46
CA SER A 101 -6.65 5.25 -3.68
C SER A 101 -6.99 5.60 -2.24
N TRP A 102 -6.74 6.83 -1.80
CA TRP A 102 -7.12 7.36 -0.51
C TRP A 102 -8.15 8.48 -0.70
N THR A 103 -9.05 8.65 0.26
CA THR A 103 -10.08 9.70 0.26
C THR A 103 -10.25 10.17 1.69
N LYS A 104 -10.24 11.49 1.91
CA LYS A 104 -10.60 12.07 3.20
C LYS A 104 -12.12 12.02 3.34
N GLN A 105 -12.63 11.40 4.40
CA GLN A 105 -14.07 11.31 4.66
C GLN A 105 -14.52 12.39 5.64
N ASP A 106 -13.72 12.60 6.67
CA ASP A 106 -13.86 13.68 7.65
C ASP A 106 -12.45 14.08 8.15
N ASP A 107 -12.38 15.06 9.06
CA ASP A 107 -11.13 15.56 9.67
C ASP A 107 -10.20 14.44 10.18
N ASN A 108 -10.79 13.36 10.71
CA ASN A 108 -10.08 12.27 11.37
C ASN A 108 -10.27 10.93 10.66
N CYS A 109 -10.88 10.86 9.48
CA CYS A 109 -11.23 9.61 8.82
C CYS A 109 -10.78 9.60 7.37
N TYR A 110 -10.12 8.50 7.01
CA TYR A 110 -9.54 8.28 5.71
C TYR A 110 -9.95 6.92 5.19
N GLN A 111 -10.33 6.88 3.93
CA GLN A 111 -10.81 5.68 3.28
C GLN A 111 -9.83 5.26 2.18
N TYR A 112 -9.44 3.99 2.20
CA TYR A 112 -8.68 3.34 1.16
C TYR A 112 -9.59 2.49 0.27
N THR A 113 -9.62 2.79 -1.03
CA THR A 113 -10.47 2.13 -2.03
C THR A 113 -9.66 1.40 -3.11
N GLY A 114 -8.35 1.23 -2.88
CA GLY A 114 -7.48 0.59 -3.85
C GLY A 114 -7.58 -0.93 -3.88
N GLY A 115 -8.14 -1.59 -2.86
CA GLY A 115 -8.21 -3.05 -2.73
C GLY A 115 -9.51 -3.67 -3.27
N ALA A 116 -9.77 -4.92 -2.88
CA ALA A 116 -11.02 -5.62 -3.22
C ALA A 116 -12.24 -5.10 -2.44
N GLY A 117 -12.02 -4.16 -1.52
CA GLY A 117 -13.04 -3.52 -0.70
C GLY A 117 -12.56 -2.15 -0.23
N THR A 118 -13.33 -1.60 0.68
CA THR A 118 -13.11 -0.30 1.29
C THR A 118 -12.55 -0.51 2.70
N ASP A 119 -11.34 -0.04 2.95
CA ASP A 119 -10.72 -0.05 4.27
C ASP A 119 -10.76 1.37 4.85
N GLU A 120 -11.15 1.54 6.10
CA GLU A 120 -11.26 2.84 6.75
C GLU A 120 -10.24 2.97 7.88
N TYR A 121 -9.72 4.19 8.04
CA TYR A 121 -8.67 4.52 8.97
C TYR A 121 -9.04 5.77 9.74
N GLN A 122 -8.92 5.71 11.05
CA GLN A 122 -9.17 6.83 11.92
C GLN A 122 -7.85 7.38 12.47
N TYR A 123 -7.71 8.70 12.42
CA TYR A 123 -6.67 9.48 13.04
C TYR A 123 -7.13 10.01 14.41
N ASP A 124 -6.32 9.83 15.43
CA ASP A 124 -6.52 10.45 16.74
C ASP A 124 -5.22 11.11 17.20
N SER A 125 -5.18 12.43 17.15
CA SER A 125 -4.06 13.27 17.62
C SER A 125 -3.97 13.36 19.15
N THR A 126 -5.01 12.91 19.86
CA THR A 126 -5.12 12.94 21.33
C THR A 126 -4.91 11.58 21.98
N ALA A 127 -4.73 10.53 21.18
CA ALA A 127 -4.53 9.17 21.67
C ALA A 127 -3.37 9.12 22.68
N PRO A 128 -3.54 8.47 23.85
CA PRO A 128 -2.49 8.39 24.85
C PRO A 128 -1.25 7.68 24.30
N ASP A 129 -0.08 8.26 24.61
CA ASP A 129 1.29 7.74 24.52
C ASP A 129 1.39 6.20 24.25
N PRO A 130 2.09 5.75 23.19
CA PRO A 130 3.22 6.45 22.56
C PRO A 130 3.03 6.98 21.15
N VAL A 131 1.81 7.01 20.58
CA VAL A 131 1.61 7.59 19.24
C VAL A 131 0.21 8.17 19.08
N GLY A 132 0.09 9.34 18.47
CA GLY A 132 -1.12 9.72 17.75
C GLY A 132 -1.45 8.58 16.78
N THR A 133 -2.66 8.04 16.86
CA THR A 133 -2.94 6.75 16.22
C THR A 133 -3.49 6.97 14.83
N PHE A 134 -3.05 6.15 13.87
CA PHE A 134 -3.68 6.02 12.56
C PHE A 134 -4.02 4.55 12.35
N VAL A 135 -5.25 4.17 12.68
CA VAL A 135 -5.65 2.78 12.87
C VAL A 135 -6.82 2.40 11.98
N TYR A 136 -6.80 1.16 11.50
CA TYR A 136 -7.93 0.59 10.78
C TYR A 136 -9.15 0.48 11.68
N VAL A 137 -10.31 0.89 11.18
CA VAL A 137 -11.61 0.76 11.84
C VAL A 137 -12.55 -0.10 11.00
N SER A 138 -13.27 -1.01 11.66
CA SER A 138 -14.09 -2.02 10.98
C SER A 138 -15.56 -1.62 10.79
N ALA A 139 -15.98 -0.43 11.24
CA ALA A 139 -17.39 -0.09 11.41
C ALA A 139 -17.78 1.34 10.98
N GLY A 140 -17.09 1.95 10.01
CA GLY A 140 -17.25 3.39 9.77
C GLY A 140 -16.42 4.18 10.77
N CYS A 141 -15.77 5.24 10.28
CA CYS A 141 -15.91 6.51 10.97
C CYS A 141 -17.19 7.17 10.41
#